data_AF-A0A7Y0MG22-F1
#
_entry.id   AF-A0A7Y0MG22-F1
#
_cell.length_a   1.000
_cell.length_b   1.000
_cell.length_c   1.000
_cell.angle_alpha   90.00
_cell.angle_beta   90.00
_cell.angle_gamma   90.00
#
_symmetry.space_group_name_H-M   'P 1'
#
loop_
_entity.id
_entity.type
_entity.pdbx_description
1 polymer ?
#
loop_
_entity_poly.entity_id
_entity_poly.type
_entity_poly.pdbx_seq_one_letter_code
_entity_poly.pdbx_strand_id
1 'polypeptide(L)'
;MTTTNDTKRFSLPDALANAFRRTTRAKARTERLTLDAASAASAADGQGRARPVSKSAVKKAEKKDAKRRESAEATANASARWHHERKWGFASRLGFYDPAAPGVESSTRQMEFSHMAIASPPTSHRGLVFGVDAGSGWMIVHDPFTAYGETIESPNVCYIGDLGQGKSSAMKTWGVLRQLILGRRVVVIDKKFQKDLGAGEYTPLAKSLDVAPVRFRIGGGGSRINILDPRIAARVNEEPGGGDLSTPAGQSMLLRAVMEEALARPMSPKEGKAVRMAHRQALRQAEAAAETAHIGHVLHALYAPDAITAEAVGLTVEELRGWGQDPAFELERMIEDDLAGLIDGPTSQDIALNAGLTVFDVSALPEDGPALPIVMTIINTWLANTLYGQQTPVPTILLIEEAWHTVQGSVATVTRRNTKLSRALSLSCQFAFHHISDIPETSPAISMLKECGTVLLYKQQKSADALACEDMFNLPPGSAGVISQLVKGTCLFKIGSHDPFEAIHVRSPLETELTDTDGAMKSTSTIAFTDDTPATEVAPA
;
A
#
# COMPACT_ATOMS: atom_id res chain seq x y z
N MET A 1 -21.99 -38.90 -45.37
CA MET A 1 -22.15 -38.79 -46.83
C MET A 1 -22.35 -37.32 -47.19
N THR A 2 -21.32 -36.72 -47.79
CA THR A 2 -21.37 -35.80 -48.94
C THR A 2 -22.46 -34.71 -49.03
N THR A 3 -22.02 -33.49 -48.68
CA THR A 3 -22.03 -32.24 -49.48
C THR A 3 -23.14 -31.98 -50.51
N THR A 4 -23.78 -30.81 -50.38
CA THR A 4 -23.96 -29.87 -51.51
C THR A 4 -23.76 -28.42 -51.05
N ASN A 5 -22.82 -27.76 -51.71
CA ASN A 5 -22.51 -26.33 -51.65
C ASN A 5 -23.58 -25.54 -52.40
N ASP A 6 -24.11 -24.48 -51.80
CA ASP A 6 -24.82 -23.42 -52.52
C ASP A 6 -24.19 -22.07 -52.19
N THR A 7 -23.48 -21.52 -53.18
CA THR A 7 -22.78 -20.24 -53.12
C THR A 7 -23.77 -19.10 -53.38
N LYS A 8 -24.30 -18.47 -52.32
CA LYS A 8 -25.04 -17.21 -52.44
C LYS A 8 -24.09 -16.01 -52.37
N ARG A 9 -24.03 -15.26 -53.47
CA ARG A 9 -23.38 -13.95 -53.58
C ARG A 9 -23.86 -13.01 -52.47
N PHE A 10 -22.92 -12.49 -51.66
CA PHE A 10 -23.18 -11.39 -50.73
C PHE A 10 -23.41 -10.09 -51.52
N SER A 11 -24.65 -9.62 -51.57
CA SER A 11 -25.00 -8.24 -51.94
C SER A 11 -24.98 -7.37 -50.68
N LEU A 12 -24.31 -6.21 -50.75
CA LEU A 12 -24.29 -5.20 -49.69
C LEU A 12 -25.71 -4.76 -49.28
N PRO A 13 -26.00 -4.55 -47.98
CA PRO A 13 -27.29 -4.04 -47.52
C PRO A 13 -27.59 -2.64 -48.09
N ASP A 14 -28.82 -2.42 -48.56
CA ASP A 14 -29.29 -1.17 -49.19
C ASP A 14 -29.05 0.11 -48.36
N ALA A 15 -28.85 -0.02 -47.05
CA ALA A 15 -28.51 1.09 -46.15
C ALA A 15 -27.14 1.72 -46.46
N LEU A 16 -26.15 0.94 -46.90
CA LEU A 16 -24.80 1.44 -47.23
C LEU A 16 -24.74 2.10 -48.62
N ALA A 17 -25.56 1.64 -49.57
CA ALA A 17 -25.64 2.21 -50.91
C ALA A 17 -26.27 3.63 -50.91
N ASN A 18 -27.21 3.89 -50.00
CA ASN A 18 -27.89 5.18 -49.91
C ASN A 18 -27.04 6.27 -49.23
N ALA A 19 -26.17 5.91 -48.30
CA ALA A 19 -25.20 6.85 -47.70
C ALA A 19 -24.18 7.35 -48.72
N PHE A 20 -23.71 6.45 -49.60
CA PHE A 20 -22.76 6.78 -50.67
C PHE A 20 -23.35 7.70 -51.75
N ARG A 21 -24.66 7.57 -52.06
CA ARG A 21 -25.35 8.44 -53.04
C ARG A 21 -25.65 9.84 -52.51
N ARG A 22 -25.87 10.01 -51.20
CA ARG A 22 -26.11 11.33 -50.59
C ARG A 22 -24.84 12.19 -50.54
N THR A 23 -23.70 11.60 -50.23
CA THR A 23 -22.40 12.29 -50.20
C THR A 23 -21.92 12.71 -51.59
N THR A 24 -22.15 11.90 -52.63
CA THR A 24 -21.82 12.26 -54.03
C THR A 24 -22.71 13.38 -54.58
N ARG A 25 -24.01 13.41 -54.26
CA ARG A 25 -24.91 14.50 -54.67
C ARG A 25 -24.58 15.84 -53.99
N ALA A 26 -24.15 15.82 -52.74
CA ALA A 26 -23.71 17.02 -52.03
C ALA A 26 -22.42 17.59 -52.66
N LYS A 27 -21.44 16.73 -52.99
CA LYS A 27 -20.17 17.13 -53.62
C LYS A 27 -20.37 17.72 -55.03
N ALA A 28 -21.24 17.11 -55.85
CA ALA A 28 -21.56 17.59 -57.19
C ALA A 28 -22.33 18.93 -57.19
N ARG A 29 -23.11 19.23 -56.14
CA ARG A 29 -23.81 20.52 -56.00
C ARG A 29 -22.85 21.64 -55.62
N THR A 30 -21.83 21.36 -54.80
CA THR A 30 -20.79 22.33 -54.43
C THR A 30 -19.88 22.64 -55.62
N GLU A 31 -19.53 21.65 -56.44
CA GLU A 31 -18.73 21.85 -57.67
C GLU A 31 -19.48 22.63 -58.77
N ARG A 32 -20.82 22.48 -58.88
CA ARG A 32 -21.62 23.31 -59.79
C ARG A 32 -21.68 24.77 -59.36
N LEU A 33 -21.78 25.04 -58.06
CA LEU A 33 -21.81 26.40 -57.53
C LEU A 33 -20.47 27.13 -57.70
N THR A 34 -19.34 26.42 -57.68
CA THR A 34 -18.02 27.01 -57.92
C THR A 34 -17.76 27.25 -59.42
N LEU A 35 -18.26 26.40 -60.31
CA LEU A 35 -18.20 26.60 -61.77
C LEU A 35 -19.09 27.75 -62.27
N ASP A 36 -20.29 27.92 -61.70
CA ASP A 36 -21.18 29.04 -62.05
C ASP A 36 -20.65 30.39 -61.51
N ALA A 37 -19.92 30.39 -60.39
CA ALA A 37 -19.24 31.58 -59.88
C ALA A 37 -18.01 31.96 -60.72
N ALA A 38 -17.30 30.96 -61.28
CA ALA A 38 -16.14 31.19 -62.17
C ALA A 38 -16.55 31.67 -63.57
N SER A 39 -17.71 31.23 -64.09
CA SER A 39 -18.25 31.70 -65.38
C SER A 39 -18.81 33.12 -65.34
N ALA A 40 -19.26 33.59 -64.16
CA ALA A 40 -19.69 34.96 -63.95
C ALA A 40 -18.51 35.97 -63.90
N ALA A 41 -17.29 35.50 -63.59
CA ALA A 41 -16.10 36.35 -63.47
C ALA A 41 -15.38 36.62 -64.80
N SER A 42 -15.66 35.84 -65.87
CA SER A 42 -15.02 36.02 -67.19
C SER A 42 -15.83 36.85 -68.20
N ALA A 43 -17.01 37.35 -67.82
CA ALA A 43 -17.89 38.15 -68.68
C ALA A 43 -17.78 39.68 -68.46
N ALA A 44 -16.78 40.15 -67.71
CA ALA A 44 -16.64 41.56 -67.32
C ALA A 44 -15.52 42.31 -68.08
N ASP A 45 -15.15 41.86 -69.27
CA ASP A 45 -14.21 42.57 -70.15
C ASP A 45 -14.94 43.05 -71.42
N GLY A 46 -15.56 44.23 -71.30
CA GLY A 46 -16.36 44.84 -72.35
C GLY A 46 -16.81 46.24 -71.94
N GLN A 47 -16.09 47.24 -72.42
CA GLN A 47 -16.26 48.65 -72.08
C GLN A 47 -17.67 49.17 -72.39
N GLY A 48 -18.33 49.72 -71.37
CA GLY A 48 -19.57 50.49 -71.49
C GLY A 48 -19.71 51.47 -70.33
N ARG A 49 -19.61 52.78 -70.63
CA ARG A 49 -19.73 53.92 -69.69
C ARG A 49 -20.81 53.72 -68.63
N ALA A 50 -20.42 53.54 -67.36
CA ALA A 50 -21.33 53.60 -66.22
C ALA A 50 -21.21 54.96 -65.51
N ARG A 51 -22.31 55.72 -65.48
CA ARG A 51 -22.45 56.95 -64.68
C ARG A 51 -22.22 56.65 -63.19
N PRO A 52 -21.67 57.60 -62.40
CA PRO A 52 -21.46 57.37 -60.98
C PRO A 52 -22.81 57.17 -60.28
N VAL A 53 -23.05 55.96 -59.79
CA VAL A 53 -24.22 55.63 -58.98
C VAL A 53 -24.08 56.41 -57.66
N SER A 54 -25.07 57.26 -57.33
CA SER A 54 -25.01 58.07 -56.12
C SER A 54 -24.87 57.19 -54.87
N LYS A 55 -24.11 57.66 -53.86
CA LYS A 55 -23.99 56.95 -52.56
C LYS A 55 -25.35 56.61 -51.93
N SER A 56 -26.40 57.35 -52.28
CA SER A 56 -27.78 57.07 -51.85
C SER A 56 -28.40 55.84 -52.53
N ALA A 57 -28.07 55.56 -53.80
CA ALA A 57 -28.57 54.39 -54.51
C ALA A 57 -27.91 53.09 -54.02
N VAL A 58 -26.62 53.13 -53.66
CA VAL A 58 -25.91 52.00 -53.05
C VAL A 58 -26.50 51.69 -51.66
N LYS A 59 -26.67 52.70 -50.80
CA LYS A 59 -27.33 52.52 -49.48
C LYS A 59 -28.77 52.00 -49.61
N LYS A 60 -29.50 52.38 -50.66
CA LYS A 60 -30.88 51.92 -50.89
C LYS A 60 -30.92 50.48 -51.37
N ALA A 61 -29.91 50.04 -52.14
CA ALA A 61 -29.73 48.64 -52.54
C ALA A 61 -29.36 47.77 -51.33
N GLU A 62 -28.38 48.18 -50.51
CA GLU A 62 -27.99 47.47 -49.28
C GLU A 62 -29.16 47.34 -48.30
N LYS A 63 -29.95 48.42 -48.12
CA LYS A 63 -31.13 48.39 -47.25
C LYS A 63 -32.24 47.48 -47.80
N LYS A 64 -32.32 47.33 -49.13
CA LYS A 64 -33.28 46.43 -49.80
C LYS A 64 -32.84 44.97 -49.70
N ASP A 65 -31.54 44.70 -49.78
CA ASP A 65 -30.97 43.35 -49.61
C ASP A 65 -30.97 42.91 -48.15
N ALA A 66 -30.71 43.82 -47.20
CA ALA A 66 -30.92 43.58 -45.78
C ALA A 66 -32.38 43.24 -45.48
N LYS A 67 -33.33 44.01 -46.02
CA LYS A 67 -34.76 43.75 -45.86
C LYS A 67 -35.20 42.44 -46.55
N ARG A 68 -34.56 42.04 -47.65
CA ARG A 68 -34.80 40.75 -48.30
C ARG A 68 -34.23 39.59 -47.49
N ARG A 69 -33.05 39.73 -46.89
CA ARG A 69 -32.47 38.74 -45.96
C ARG A 69 -33.33 38.58 -44.71
N GLU A 70 -33.74 39.69 -44.12
CA GLU A 70 -34.59 39.73 -42.94
C GLU A 70 -35.98 39.15 -43.24
N SER A 71 -36.55 39.43 -44.43
CA SER A 71 -37.80 38.80 -44.87
C SER A 71 -37.62 37.31 -45.21
N ALA A 72 -36.46 36.89 -45.74
CA ALA A 72 -36.17 35.48 -46.01
C ALA A 72 -35.94 34.68 -44.71
N GLU A 73 -35.24 35.25 -43.72
CA GLU A 73 -35.10 34.70 -42.37
C GLU A 73 -36.44 34.69 -41.63
N ALA A 74 -37.25 35.74 -41.74
CA ALA A 74 -38.60 35.77 -41.19
C ALA A 74 -39.52 34.73 -41.86
N THR A 75 -39.35 34.45 -43.16
CA THR A 75 -40.11 33.42 -43.88
C THR A 75 -39.61 32.01 -43.54
N ALA A 76 -38.30 31.82 -43.36
CA ALA A 76 -37.71 30.58 -42.87
C ALA A 76 -38.18 30.27 -41.43
N ASN A 77 -38.15 31.26 -40.54
CA ASN A 77 -38.71 31.16 -39.19
C ASN A 77 -40.25 31.06 -39.18
N ALA A 78 -40.95 31.62 -40.17
CA ALA A 78 -42.40 31.44 -40.32
C ALA A 78 -42.78 30.04 -40.81
N SER A 79 -41.94 29.38 -41.61
CA SER A 79 -42.12 27.98 -42.00
C SER A 79 -41.86 26.99 -40.86
N ALA A 80 -41.28 27.46 -39.75
CA ALA A 80 -41.14 26.75 -38.48
C ALA A 80 -42.15 27.23 -37.41
N ARG A 81 -43.34 27.70 -37.82
CA ARG A 81 -44.39 28.12 -36.88
C ARG A 81 -45.21 26.94 -36.36
N TRP A 82 -44.73 26.33 -35.28
CA TRP A 82 -45.50 25.43 -34.42
C TRP A 82 -46.26 26.20 -33.32
N HIS A 83 -46.87 27.34 -33.64
CA HIS A 83 -47.50 28.21 -32.65
C HIS A 83 -48.89 28.67 -33.11
N HIS A 84 -49.86 27.76 -33.08
CA HIS A 84 -51.28 28.14 -33.13
C HIS A 84 -52.00 27.92 -31.78
N GLU A 85 -51.34 27.36 -30.74
CA GLU A 85 -52.06 26.94 -29.52
C GLU A 85 -51.42 27.34 -28.18
N ARG A 86 -50.53 28.34 -28.15
CA ARG A 86 -49.96 28.84 -26.89
C ARG A 86 -50.90 29.85 -26.22
N LYS A 87 -51.79 29.38 -25.34
CA LYS A 87 -52.78 30.23 -24.64
C LYS A 87 -52.31 30.78 -23.28
N TRP A 88 -51.21 30.27 -22.71
CA TRP A 88 -50.83 30.60 -21.32
C TRP A 88 -49.35 30.98 -21.15
N GLY A 89 -49.10 32.24 -20.81
CA GLY A 89 -47.75 32.80 -20.72
C GLY A 89 -46.88 32.21 -19.59
N PHE A 90 -47.50 31.80 -18.48
CA PHE A 90 -46.78 31.20 -17.35
C PHE A 90 -46.20 29.82 -17.69
N ALA A 91 -46.97 28.96 -18.39
CA ALA A 91 -46.52 27.64 -18.82
C ALA A 91 -45.35 27.71 -19.83
N SER A 92 -45.32 28.74 -20.70
CA SER A 92 -44.16 28.97 -21.57
C SER A 92 -42.89 29.28 -20.79
N ARG A 93 -43.01 29.95 -19.64
CA ARG A 93 -41.87 30.34 -18.80
C ARG A 93 -41.33 29.17 -17.97
N LEU A 94 -42.17 28.16 -17.73
CA LEU A 94 -41.82 26.88 -17.11
C LEU A 94 -41.33 25.83 -18.13
N GLY A 95 -41.18 26.20 -19.41
CA GLY A 95 -40.66 25.29 -20.45
C GLY A 95 -41.65 24.25 -20.97
N PHE A 96 -42.94 24.33 -20.61
CA PHE A 96 -43.96 23.33 -21.02
C PHE A 96 -44.24 23.29 -22.53
N TYR A 97 -43.88 24.35 -23.26
CA TYR A 97 -44.07 24.44 -24.70
C TYR A 97 -42.75 24.46 -25.48
N ASP A 98 -41.62 24.34 -24.78
CA ASP A 98 -40.35 24.14 -25.45
C ASP A 98 -40.38 22.76 -26.09
N PRO A 99 -39.93 22.60 -27.34
CA PRO A 99 -39.88 21.31 -27.98
C PRO A 99 -38.94 20.43 -27.15
N ALA A 100 -39.51 19.57 -26.31
CA ALA A 100 -38.80 18.40 -25.83
C ALA A 100 -38.33 17.68 -27.09
N ALA A 101 -37.02 17.48 -27.22
CA ALA A 101 -36.49 16.64 -28.29
C ALA A 101 -37.35 15.37 -28.32
N PRO A 102 -37.86 14.93 -29.49
CA PRO A 102 -38.72 13.77 -29.55
C PRO A 102 -38.01 12.64 -28.82
N GLY A 103 -38.55 12.27 -27.67
CA GLY A 103 -38.03 11.15 -26.90
C GLY A 103 -38.00 9.96 -27.83
N VAL A 104 -36.89 9.23 -27.86
CA VAL A 104 -36.87 7.98 -28.60
C VAL A 104 -37.73 7.02 -27.79
N GLU A 105 -38.90 6.66 -28.33
CA GLU A 105 -39.70 5.58 -27.76
C GLU A 105 -38.87 4.30 -27.83
N SER A 106 -38.54 3.77 -26.65
CA SER A 106 -37.84 2.51 -26.50
C SER A 106 -38.64 1.64 -25.55
N SER A 107 -38.66 0.33 -25.81
CA SER A 107 -39.23 -0.61 -24.84
C SER A 107 -38.38 -0.60 -23.57
N THR A 108 -38.94 -0.91 -22.40
CA THR A 108 -38.16 -1.05 -21.15
C THR A 108 -36.93 -1.94 -21.35
N ARG A 109 -37.06 -3.01 -22.14
CA ARG A 109 -35.99 -3.94 -22.52
C ARG A 109 -34.88 -3.35 -23.40
N GLN A 110 -35.19 -2.37 -24.24
CA GLN A 110 -34.19 -1.62 -25.02
C GLN A 110 -33.60 -0.46 -24.21
N MET A 111 -34.40 0.13 -23.31
CA MET A 111 -33.95 1.14 -22.36
C MET A 111 -32.91 0.56 -21.39
N GLU A 112 -33.11 -0.68 -20.93
CA GLU A 112 -32.13 -1.45 -20.14
C GLU A 112 -30.73 -1.48 -20.79
N PHE A 113 -30.66 -1.59 -22.12
CA PHE A 113 -29.38 -1.59 -22.84
C PHE A 113 -28.79 -0.18 -23.02
N SER A 114 -29.62 0.87 -23.07
CA SER A 114 -29.15 2.26 -23.16
C SER A 114 -28.70 2.81 -21.79
N HIS A 115 -29.15 2.18 -20.70
CA HIS A 115 -28.57 2.27 -19.37
C HIS A 115 -27.44 1.25 -19.20
N MET A 116 -26.49 1.17 -20.14
CA MET A 116 -25.21 0.51 -19.83
C MET A 116 -24.58 1.30 -18.68
N ALA A 117 -24.71 0.78 -17.46
CA ALA A 117 -24.05 1.32 -16.29
C ALA A 117 -22.55 1.29 -16.60
N ILE A 118 -22.00 2.47 -16.92
CA ILE A 118 -20.55 2.63 -16.96
C ILE A 118 -20.10 2.39 -15.53
N ALA A 119 -19.47 1.25 -15.29
CA ALA A 119 -18.87 0.98 -13.99
C ALA A 119 -17.95 2.16 -13.66
N SER A 120 -18.16 2.77 -12.49
CA SER A 120 -17.23 3.80 -12.01
C SER A 120 -15.89 3.14 -11.72
N PRO A 121 -14.76 3.82 -11.96
CA PRO A 121 -13.48 3.39 -11.43
C PRO A 121 -13.58 3.16 -9.92
N PRO A 122 -13.03 2.06 -9.38
CA PRO A 122 -13.10 1.74 -7.96
C PRO A 122 -12.14 2.61 -7.12
N THR A 123 -11.18 3.27 -7.77
CA THR A 123 -10.15 4.10 -7.13
C THR A 123 -9.89 5.37 -7.93
N SER A 124 -9.13 6.30 -7.34
CA SER A 124 -8.69 7.53 -8.02
C SER A 124 -7.64 7.24 -9.10
N HIS A 125 -7.17 8.28 -9.80
CA HIS A 125 -6.05 8.18 -10.74
C HIS A 125 -4.69 8.52 -10.09
N ARG A 126 -4.65 8.81 -8.79
CA ARG A 126 -3.47 9.28 -8.06
C ARG A 126 -2.93 8.16 -7.18
N GLY A 127 -1.61 8.02 -7.16
CA GLY A 127 -0.92 7.04 -6.33
C GLY A 127 -0.22 5.97 -7.14
N LEU A 128 -0.19 4.75 -6.60
CA LEU A 128 0.52 3.63 -7.19
C LEU A 128 -0.45 2.64 -7.81
N VAL A 129 -0.14 2.22 -9.04
CA VAL A 129 -0.87 1.13 -9.67
C VAL A 129 -0.72 -0.11 -8.78
N PHE A 130 -1.83 -0.75 -8.45
CA PHE A 130 -1.85 -2.09 -7.84
C PHE A 130 -2.10 -3.14 -8.90
N GLY A 131 -3.16 -2.98 -9.69
CA GLY A 131 -3.60 -3.96 -10.67
C GLY A 131 -4.91 -3.54 -11.34
N VAL A 132 -5.82 -4.49 -11.54
CA VAL A 132 -7.14 -4.25 -12.15
C VAL A 132 -8.26 -4.82 -11.31
N ASP A 133 -9.41 -4.15 -11.31
CA ASP A 133 -10.62 -4.65 -10.67
C ASP A 133 -11.24 -5.77 -11.51
N ALA A 134 -11.53 -6.90 -10.87
CA ALA A 134 -11.99 -8.10 -11.54
C ALA A 134 -13.41 -7.92 -12.12
N GLY A 135 -14.24 -7.09 -11.50
CA GLY A 135 -15.62 -6.86 -11.94
C GLY A 135 -15.72 -5.93 -13.14
N SER A 136 -15.01 -4.80 -13.09
CA SER A 136 -15.12 -3.72 -14.08
C SER A 136 -13.98 -3.67 -15.10
N GLY A 137 -12.83 -4.30 -14.81
CA GLY A 137 -11.61 -4.20 -15.60
C GLY A 137 -10.88 -2.86 -15.46
N TRP A 138 -11.35 -1.94 -14.61
CA TRP A 138 -10.67 -0.67 -14.37
C TRP A 138 -9.34 -0.88 -13.65
N MET A 139 -8.39 0.02 -13.95
CA MET A 139 -7.13 0.07 -13.22
C MET A 139 -7.37 0.49 -11.77
N ILE A 140 -6.70 -0.20 -10.86
CA ILE A 140 -6.67 0.12 -9.43
C ILE A 140 -5.40 0.93 -9.17
N VAL A 141 -5.56 2.19 -8.80
CA VAL A 141 -4.47 3.08 -8.39
C VAL A 141 -4.75 3.51 -6.95
N HIS A 142 -3.93 2.99 -6.04
CA HIS A 142 -4.04 3.27 -4.62
C HIS A 142 -2.67 3.39 -3.98
N ASP A 143 -2.53 4.36 -3.09
CA ASP A 143 -1.32 4.57 -2.33
C ASP A 143 -1.69 5.18 -0.97
N PRO A 144 -1.27 4.59 0.17
CA PRO A 144 -1.74 5.04 1.48
C PRO A 144 -1.41 6.51 1.77
N PHE A 145 -0.25 7.01 1.33
CA PHE A 145 0.13 8.40 1.55
C PHE A 145 -0.67 9.37 0.69
N THR A 146 -0.97 9.00 -0.56
CA THR A 146 -1.77 9.81 -1.48
C THR A 146 -3.25 9.82 -1.08
N ALA A 147 -3.76 8.67 -0.63
CA ALA A 147 -5.13 8.49 -0.16
C ALA A 147 -5.40 9.15 1.20
N TYR A 148 -4.34 9.38 1.99
CA TYR A 148 -4.47 9.93 3.33
C TYR A 148 -5.05 11.35 3.33
N GLY A 149 -6.11 11.57 4.11
CA GLY A 149 -6.83 12.84 4.19
C GLY A 149 -7.83 13.09 3.03
N GLU A 150 -7.86 12.20 2.03
CA GLU A 150 -8.88 12.21 0.96
C GLU A 150 -9.87 11.04 1.15
N THR A 151 -9.37 9.81 1.24
CA THR A 151 -10.20 8.58 1.30
C THR A 151 -9.93 7.71 2.52
N ILE A 152 -8.77 7.85 3.17
CA ILE A 152 -8.41 7.12 4.39
C ILE A 152 -7.85 8.06 5.46
N GLU A 153 -8.12 7.74 6.71
CA GLU A 153 -7.58 8.46 7.88
C GLU A 153 -6.35 7.78 8.46
N SER A 154 -5.97 6.58 7.98
CA SER A 154 -4.82 5.84 8.49
C SER A 154 -3.98 5.37 7.31
N PRO A 155 -2.67 5.65 7.31
CA PRO A 155 -1.79 5.22 6.22
C PRO A 155 -1.35 3.75 6.37
N ASN A 156 -1.75 3.07 7.45
CA ASN A 156 -1.32 1.70 7.72
C ASN A 156 -2.08 0.70 6.83
N VAL A 157 -1.38 -0.37 6.43
CA VAL A 157 -1.89 -1.41 5.53
C VAL A 157 -1.78 -2.78 6.17
N CYS A 158 -2.76 -3.65 5.93
CA CYS A 158 -2.71 -5.05 6.33
C CYS A 158 -2.91 -5.99 5.14
N TYR A 159 -2.14 -7.07 5.09
CA TYR A 159 -2.26 -8.17 4.12
C TYR A 159 -2.60 -9.46 4.87
N ILE A 160 -3.72 -10.09 4.55
CA ILE A 160 -4.22 -11.26 5.28
C ILE A 160 -4.54 -12.37 4.29
N GLY A 161 -4.23 -13.62 4.61
CA GLY A 161 -4.57 -14.76 3.77
C GLY A 161 -3.63 -15.94 3.94
N ASP A 162 -3.96 -17.07 3.34
CA ASP A 162 -3.14 -18.27 3.48
C ASP A 162 -1.74 -18.13 2.87
N LEU A 163 -0.88 -19.10 3.18
CA LEU A 163 0.40 -19.26 2.50
C LEU A 163 0.17 -19.47 0.98
N GLY A 164 1.04 -18.86 0.18
CA GLY A 164 1.05 -19.07 -1.28
C GLY A 164 -0.02 -18.31 -2.08
N GLN A 165 -0.82 -17.44 -1.47
CA GLN A 165 -1.92 -16.74 -2.16
C GLN A 165 -1.49 -15.47 -2.92
N GLY A 166 -0.22 -15.04 -2.82
CA GLY A 166 0.32 -13.88 -3.54
C GLY A 166 0.55 -12.62 -2.71
N LYS A 167 0.40 -12.70 -1.37
CA LYS A 167 0.69 -11.59 -0.43
C LYS A 167 2.09 -11.02 -0.62
N SER A 168 3.13 -11.86 -0.50
CA SER A 168 4.53 -11.45 -0.59
C SER A 168 4.87 -10.82 -1.94
N SER A 169 4.22 -11.26 -3.03
CA SER A 169 4.37 -10.61 -4.34
C SER A 169 3.84 -9.18 -4.34
N ALA A 170 2.66 -8.92 -3.78
CA ALA A 170 2.12 -7.56 -3.67
C ALA A 170 2.94 -6.67 -2.72
N MET A 171 3.43 -7.24 -1.63
CA MET A 171 4.31 -6.55 -0.69
C MET A 171 5.60 -6.10 -1.37
N LYS A 172 6.28 -7.00 -2.10
CA LYS A 172 7.51 -6.66 -2.83
C LYS A 172 7.29 -5.67 -3.97
N THR A 173 6.19 -5.77 -4.73
CA THR A 173 5.93 -4.83 -5.83
C THR A 173 5.35 -3.51 -5.32
N TRP A 174 4.14 -3.52 -4.78
CA TRP A 174 3.38 -2.34 -4.39
C TRP A 174 3.85 -1.76 -3.05
N GLY A 175 4.28 -2.59 -2.11
CA GLY A 175 4.80 -2.17 -0.79
C GLY A 175 6.29 -1.77 -0.80
N VAL A 176 7.09 -2.24 -1.76
CA VAL A 176 8.54 -1.93 -1.84
C VAL A 176 8.92 -1.25 -3.15
N LEU A 177 8.98 -1.98 -4.27
CA LEU A 177 9.57 -1.49 -5.52
C LEU A 177 8.90 -0.20 -6.02
N ARG A 178 7.57 -0.18 -6.08
CA ARG A 178 6.79 0.97 -6.56
C ARG A 178 6.89 2.17 -5.63
N GLN A 179 7.10 1.94 -4.33
CA GLN A 179 7.32 3.02 -3.34
C GLN A 179 8.67 3.70 -3.56
N LEU A 180 9.72 2.91 -3.81
CA LEU A 180 11.07 3.41 -4.08
C LEU A 180 11.12 4.29 -5.34
N ILE A 181 10.32 3.99 -6.37
CA ILE A 181 10.20 4.83 -7.59
C ILE A 181 9.77 6.27 -7.23
N LEU A 182 8.94 6.44 -6.20
CA LEU A 182 8.49 7.75 -5.72
C LEU A 182 9.50 8.44 -4.79
N GLY A 183 10.73 7.93 -4.67
CA GLY A 183 11.77 8.47 -3.80
C GLY A 183 11.47 8.31 -2.31
N ARG A 184 10.60 7.35 -1.96
CA ARG A 184 10.23 7.06 -0.57
C ARG A 184 11.25 6.15 0.08
N ARG A 185 11.24 6.16 1.41
CA ARG A 185 12.04 5.22 2.19
C ARG A 185 11.24 3.94 2.44
N VAL A 186 11.87 2.79 2.32
CA VAL A 186 11.27 1.50 2.63
C VAL A 186 12.18 0.73 3.57
N VAL A 187 11.63 0.29 4.70
CA VAL A 187 12.29 -0.56 5.69
C VAL A 187 11.53 -1.87 5.74
N VAL A 188 12.23 -2.97 5.47
CA VAL A 188 11.65 -4.32 5.51
C VAL A 188 12.21 -5.09 6.69
N ILE A 189 11.35 -5.73 7.47
CA ILE A 189 11.73 -6.78 8.43
C ILE A 189 11.40 -8.13 7.79
N ASP A 190 12.45 -8.87 7.46
CA ASP A 190 12.41 -10.10 6.67
C ASP A 190 12.70 -11.32 7.57
N LYS A 191 11.64 -12.02 7.97
CA LYS A 191 11.73 -13.20 8.84
C LYS A 191 11.77 -14.52 8.06
N LYS A 192 11.35 -14.54 6.80
CA LYS A 192 11.14 -15.78 6.08
C LYS A 192 12.44 -16.32 5.49
N PHE A 193 12.99 -17.34 6.15
CA PHE A 193 14.26 -17.96 5.76
C PHE A 193 14.10 -18.79 4.48
N GLN A 194 14.96 -18.52 3.50
CA GLN A 194 15.05 -19.26 2.24
C GLN A 194 16.29 -20.15 2.29
N LYS A 195 16.09 -21.47 2.35
CA LYS A 195 17.17 -22.45 2.55
C LYS A 195 18.17 -22.48 1.39
N ASP A 196 17.69 -22.32 0.17
CA ASP A 196 18.48 -22.23 -1.06
C ASP A 196 19.37 -20.98 -1.10
N LEU A 197 18.90 -19.86 -0.51
CA LEU A 197 19.65 -18.61 -0.41
C LEU A 197 20.52 -18.53 0.86
N GLY A 198 20.17 -19.32 1.88
CA GLY A 198 20.74 -19.22 3.22
C GLY A 198 20.51 -17.85 3.87
N ALA A 199 19.43 -17.15 3.51
CA ALA A 199 19.11 -15.77 3.92
C ALA A 199 17.60 -15.49 3.82
N GLY A 200 17.17 -14.29 4.18
CA GLY A 200 15.77 -13.88 4.07
C GLY A 200 15.24 -13.74 2.63
N GLU A 201 13.91 -13.78 2.48
CA GLU A 201 13.18 -13.77 1.20
C GLU A 201 13.36 -12.49 0.36
N TYR A 202 13.68 -11.36 0.99
CA TYR A 202 13.90 -10.08 0.33
C TYR A 202 15.37 -9.91 -0.11
N THR A 203 16.26 -10.83 0.25
CA THR A 203 17.69 -10.77 -0.11
C THR A 203 17.93 -10.63 -1.62
N PRO A 204 17.29 -11.41 -2.51
CA PRO A 204 17.51 -11.24 -3.96
C PRO A 204 17.04 -9.88 -4.47
N LEU A 205 15.90 -9.39 -3.96
CA LEU A 205 15.37 -8.07 -4.31
C LEU A 205 16.33 -6.98 -3.85
N ALA A 206 16.82 -7.03 -2.62
CA ALA A 206 17.78 -6.07 -2.08
C ALA A 206 19.06 -6.04 -2.92
N LYS A 207 19.62 -7.22 -3.25
CA LYS A 207 20.82 -7.35 -4.09
C LYS A 207 20.62 -6.80 -5.50
N SER A 208 19.43 -6.98 -6.10
CA SER A 208 19.11 -6.41 -7.42
C SER A 208 19.10 -4.88 -7.44
N LEU A 209 19.00 -4.25 -6.25
CA LEU A 209 19.03 -2.81 -6.03
C LEU A 209 20.35 -2.36 -5.39
N ASP A 210 21.39 -3.19 -5.41
CA ASP A 210 22.70 -2.93 -4.78
C ASP A 210 22.64 -2.63 -3.27
N VAL A 211 21.63 -3.18 -2.58
CA VAL A 211 21.47 -3.08 -1.13
C VAL A 211 21.83 -4.40 -0.47
N ALA A 212 22.77 -4.36 0.47
CA ALA A 212 23.08 -5.49 1.33
C ALA A 212 22.09 -5.56 2.51
N PRO A 213 21.40 -6.70 2.74
CA PRO A 213 20.57 -6.85 3.93
C PRO A 213 21.39 -6.82 5.22
N VAL A 214 20.86 -6.13 6.24
CA VAL A 214 21.38 -6.13 7.61
C VAL A 214 20.95 -7.43 8.27
N ARG A 215 21.90 -8.34 8.49
CA ARG A 215 21.60 -9.68 8.97
C ARG A 215 21.84 -9.84 10.46
N PHE A 216 20.87 -10.37 11.19
CA PHE A 216 20.98 -10.69 12.62
C PHE A 216 21.21 -12.19 12.82
N ARG A 217 22.10 -12.55 13.76
CA ARG A 217 22.43 -13.93 14.14
C ARG A 217 22.84 -13.99 15.61
N ILE A 218 22.31 -14.98 16.32
CA ILE A 218 22.74 -15.28 17.70
C ILE A 218 24.14 -15.90 17.68
N GLY A 219 24.95 -15.58 18.68
CA GLY A 219 26.32 -16.10 18.84
C GLY A 219 27.37 -15.37 17.99
N GLY A 220 27.00 -14.26 17.35
CA GLY A 220 27.89 -13.42 16.55
C GLY A 220 27.87 -13.70 15.04
N GLY A 221 28.69 -12.97 14.28
CA GLY A 221 28.73 -13.05 12.82
C GLY A 221 27.53 -12.41 12.11
N GLY A 222 26.80 -11.56 12.83
CA GLY A 222 25.71 -10.71 12.34
C GLY A 222 25.85 -9.26 12.83
N SER A 223 24.79 -8.50 12.61
CA SER A 223 24.67 -7.09 13.00
C SER A 223 24.14 -6.96 14.42
N ARG A 224 24.49 -5.85 15.08
CA ARG A 224 24.01 -5.50 16.42
C ARG A 224 23.13 -4.27 16.35
N ILE A 225 22.08 -4.25 17.15
CA ILE A 225 21.22 -3.08 17.31
C ILE A 225 21.10 -2.72 18.80
N ASN A 226 21.51 -1.50 19.14
CA ASN A 226 21.62 -1.08 20.52
C ASN A 226 20.27 -0.57 21.06
N ILE A 227 19.81 -1.12 22.18
CA ILE A 227 18.63 -0.65 22.92
C ILE A 227 18.80 0.80 23.41
N LEU A 228 20.05 1.19 23.69
CA LEU A 228 20.43 2.52 24.15
C LEU A 228 21.05 3.38 23.03
N ASP A 229 20.74 3.09 21.76
CA ASP A 229 21.21 3.89 20.65
C ASP A 229 20.87 5.39 20.87
N PRO A 230 21.81 6.33 20.65
CA PRO A 230 21.58 7.76 20.86
C PRO A 230 20.44 8.34 20.02
N ARG A 231 20.05 7.68 18.91
CA ARG A 231 18.88 8.07 18.11
C ARG A 231 17.57 7.78 18.84
N ILE A 232 17.55 6.81 19.75
CA ILE A 232 16.39 6.53 20.61
C ILE A 232 16.41 7.53 21.77
N ALA A 233 15.31 8.26 21.97
CA ALA A 233 15.26 9.27 23.02
C ALA A 233 15.58 8.67 24.39
N ALA A 234 16.60 9.21 25.07
CA ALA A 234 17.11 8.74 26.36
C ALA A 234 16.16 8.97 27.56
N ARG A 235 14.86 9.15 27.32
CA ARG A 235 13.86 9.45 28.37
C ARG A 235 13.90 8.37 29.45
N VAL A 236 14.16 8.80 30.70
CA VAL A 236 14.44 7.85 31.81
C VAL A 236 13.22 7.52 32.69
N ASN A 237 12.12 8.29 32.57
CA ASN A 237 10.92 8.19 33.42
C ASN A 237 9.63 7.93 32.62
N GLU A 238 9.71 7.21 31.50
CA GLU A 238 8.48 6.82 30.79
C GLU A 238 7.78 5.67 31.52
N GLU A 239 6.55 5.92 31.97
CA GLU A 239 5.65 4.89 32.49
C GLU A 239 4.97 4.13 31.33
N PRO A 240 4.86 2.79 31.40
CA PRO A 240 4.04 2.01 30.48
C PRO A 240 2.59 2.48 30.54
N GLY A 241 2.05 2.93 29.40
CA GLY A 241 0.64 3.33 29.27
C GLY A 241 0.27 4.73 29.78
N GLY A 242 1.17 5.45 30.46
CA GLY A 242 0.92 6.79 31.02
C GLY A 242 1.68 7.94 30.36
N GLY A 243 2.56 7.66 29.40
CA GLY A 243 3.35 8.67 28.68
C GLY A 243 2.56 9.40 27.58
N ASP A 244 3.05 10.58 27.20
CA ASP A 244 2.53 11.31 26.05
C ASP A 244 2.65 10.47 24.77
N LEU A 245 1.51 10.00 24.28
CA LEU A 245 1.38 9.21 23.05
C LEU A 245 1.76 10.01 21.79
N SER A 246 2.10 11.30 21.91
CA SER A 246 2.60 12.14 20.82
C SER A 246 4.08 11.88 20.46
N THR A 247 4.80 11.12 21.28
CA THR A 247 6.22 10.80 21.07
C THR A 247 6.47 9.29 21.00
N PRO A 248 7.49 8.84 20.22
CA PRO A 248 7.89 7.43 20.15
C PRO A 248 8.22 6.83 21.51
N ALA A 249 8.35 5.51 21.62
CA ALA A 249 8.91 4.93 22.85
C ALA A 249 10.37 5.35 23.05
N GLY A 250 10.76 5.73 24.29
CA GLY A 250 12.14 6.05 24.65
C GLY A 250 12.93 4.84 25.16
N GLN A 251 14.22 5.05 25.45
CA GLN A 251 15.14 4.01 25.91
C GLN A 251 14.63 3.29 27.18
N SER A 252 14.09 4.00 28.19
CA SER A 252 13.57 3.33 29.40
C SER A 252 12.37 2.43 29.14
N MET A 253 11.46 2.82 28.24
CA MET A 253 10.30 2.00 27.92
C MET A 253 10.72 0.72 27.18
N LEU A 254 11.66 0.86 26.25
CA LEU A 254 12.22 -0.27 25.52
C LEU A 254 12.98 -1.21 26.45
N LEU A 255 13.86 -0.67 27.30
CA LEU A 255 14.60 -1.43 28.31
C LEU A 255 13.66 -2.18 29.25
N ARG A 256 12.62 -1.51 29.76
CA ARG A 256 11.60 -2.14 30.62
C ARG A 256 10.88 -3.29 29.91
N ALA A 257 10.47 -3.11 28.65
CA ALA A 257 9.81 -4.16 27.88
C ALA A 257 10.72 -5.36 27.65
N VAL A 258 12.01 -5.12 27.34
CA VAL A 258 13.03 -6.18 27.20
C VAL A 258 13.25 -6.92 28.51
N MET A 259 13.34 -6.21 29.65
CA MET A 259 13.48 -6.82 30.97
C MET A 259 12.26 -7.66 31.37
N GLU A 260 11.04 -7.19 31.11
CA GLU A 260 9.82 -7.94 31.42
C GLU A 260 9.65 -9.17 30.53
N GLU A 261 10.11 -9.09 29.28
CA GLU A 261 10.20 -10.23 28.38
C GLU A 261 11.23 -11.26 28.88
N ALA A 262 12.40 -10.81 29.34
CA ALA A 262 13.44 -11.65 29.94
C ALA A 262 12.93 -12.40 31.17
N LEU A 263 12.24 -11.67 32.07
CA LEU A 263 11.70 -12.21 33.31
C LEU A 263 10.47 -13.10 33.11
N ALA A 264 9.86 -13.09 31.91
CA ALA A 264 8.56 -13.70 31.61
C ALA A 264 7.43 -13.27 32.58
N ARG A 265 7.56 -12.08 33.18
CA ARG A 265 6.58 -11.46 34.09
C ARG A 265 6.76 -9.95 34.15
N PRO A 266 5.73 -9.21 34.60
CA PRO A 266 5.90 -7.81 34.95
C PRO A 266 6.98 -7.61 36.03
N MET A 267 7.73 -6.51 35.91
CA MET A 267 8.69 -6.12 36.94
C MET A 267 7.97 -5.57 38.17
N SER A 268 8.46 -5.93 39.36
CA SER A 268 8.05 -5.32 40.62
C SER A 268 8.47 -3.83 40.67
N PRO A 269 7.87 -3.02 41.55
CA PRO A 269 8.26 -1.62 41.70
C PRO A 269 9.74 -1.42 42.07
N LYS A 270 10.32 -2.36 42.85
CA LYS A 270 11.73 -2.33 43.26
C LYS A 270 12.66 -2.61 42.09
N GLU A 271 12.41 -3.68 41.34
CA GLU A 271 13.17 -4.04 40.13
C GLU A 271 13.08 -2.93 39.09
N GLY A 272 11.88 -2.40 38.84
CA GLY A 272 11.70 -1.29 37.91
C GLY A 272 12.46 -0.04 38.35
N LYS A 273 12.53 0.25 39.65
CA LYS A 273 13.34 1.37 40.17
C LYS A 273 14.84 1.11 39.97
N ALA A 274 15.33 -0.09 40.27
CA ALA A 274 16.72 -0.47 40.09
C ALA A 274 17.16 -0.37 38.62
N VAL A 275 16.38 -0.91 37.69
CA VAL A 275 16.64 -0.82 36.24
C VAL A 275 16.67 0.62 35.75
N ARG A 276 15.75 1.48 36.21
CA ARG A 276 15.79 2.93 35.87
C ARG A 276 17.06 3.60 36.40
N MET A 277 17.54 3.21 37.58
CA MET A 277 18.75 3.79 38.17
C MET A 277 20.00 3.30 37.43
N ALA A 278 20.09 2.00 37.15
CA ALA A 278 21.14 1.41 36.35
C ALA A 278 21.22 2.02 34.95
N HIS A 279 20.08 2.28 34.31
CA HIS A 279 20.02 2.99 33.04
C HIS A 279 20.64 4.40 33.12
N ARG A 280 20.30 5.20 34.15
CA ARG A 280 20.92 6.54 34.33
C ARG A 280 22.42 6.46 34.56
N GLN A 281 22.84 5.53 35.42
CA GLN A 281 24.25 5.33 35.71
C GLN A 281 25.01 4.93 34.45
N ALA A 282 24.48 3.98 33.67
CA ALA A 282 25.06 3.53 32.40
C ALA A 282 25.25 4.68 31.41
N LEU A 283 24.24 5.55 31.23
CA LEU A 283 24.34 6.72 30.35
C LEU A 283 25.43 7.69 30.83
N ARG A 284 25.45 8.05 32.13
CA ARG A 284 26.45 8.96 32.68
C ARG A 284 27.88 8.41 32.55
N GLN A 285 28.06 7.12 32.84
CA GLN A 285 29.38 6.49 32.80
C GLN A 285 29.91 6.39 31.37
N ALA A 286 29.06 6.00 30.42
CA ALA A 286 29.43 5.96 29.01
C ALA A 286 29.75 7.37 28.46
N GLU A 287 28.97 8.39 28.83
CA GLU A 287 29.25 9.78 28.47
C GLU A 287 30.60 10.24 29.02
N ALA A 288 30.91 9.94 30.29
CA ALA A 288 32.21 10.26 30.90
C ALA A 288 33.39 9.53 30.24
N ALA A 289 33.15 8.33 29.68
CA ALA A 289 34.12 7.54 28.94
C ALA A 289 34.22 7.92 27.45
N ALA A 290 33.38 8.84 26.96
CA ALA A 290 33.22 9.15 25.54
C ALA A 290 32.85 7.93 24.67
N GLU A 291 32.04 7.04 25.22
CA GLU A 291 31.54 5.82 24.57
C GLU A 291 30.01 5.84 24.40
N THR A 292 29.51 4.99 23.50
CA THR A 292 28.06 4.80 23.36
C THR A 292 27.57 3.78 24.38
N ALA A 293 26.72 4.22 25.31
CA ALA A 293 26.06 3.32 26.26
C ALA A 293 25.33 2.19 25.53
N HIS A 294 25.41 0.98 26.07
CA HIS A 294 24.69 -0.20 25.57
C HIS A 294 24.31 -1.09 26.75
N ILE A 295 23.62 -2.20 26.48
CA ILE A 295 23.02 -3.03 27.54
C ILE A 295 24.02 -3.56 28.57
N GLY A 296 25.27 -3.82 28.16
CA GLY A 296 26.35 -4.26 29.06
C GLY A 296 26.67 -3.23 30.15
N HIS A 297 26.55 -1.94 29.85
CA HIS A 297 26.70 -0.87 30.85
C HIS A 297 25.56 -0.90 31.87
N VAL A 298 24.34 -1.22 31.44
CA VAL A 298 23.18 -1.38 32.34
C VAL A 298 23.37 -2.59 33.24
N LEU A 299 23.81 -3.72 32.67
CA LEU A 299 24.12 -4.92 33.44
C LEU A 299 25.18 -4.65 34.50
N HIS A 300 26.27 -3.98 34.11
CA HIS A 300 27.32 -3.57 35.05
C HIS A 300 26.77 -2.67 36.16
N ALA A 301 25.91 -1.70 35.83
CA ALA A 301 25.32 -0.80 36.81
C ALA A 301 24.29 -1.48 37.73
N LEU A 302 23.62 -2.54 37.28
CA LEU A 302 22.76 -3.38 38.13
C LEU A 302 23.59 -4.16 39.15
N TYR A 303 24.71 -4.73 38.71
CA TYR A 303 25.62 -5.45 39.59
C TYR A 303 26.38 -4.54 40.53
N ALA A 304 26.83 -3.37 40.07
CA ALA A 304 27.62 -2.43 40.84
C ALA A 304 27.03 -1.00 40.78
N PRO A 305 25.92 -0.73 41.50
CA PRO A 305 25.39 0.62 41.61
C PRO A 305 26.41 1.55 42.29
N ASP A 306 26.53 2.78 41.78
CA ASP A 306 27.40 3.80 42.38
C ASP A 306 26.70 4.54 43.55
N ALA A 307 27.50 5.10 44.46
CA ALA A 307 27.00 5.82 45.63
C ALA A 307 26.12 7.00 45.23
N ILE A 308 26.48 7.73 44.16
CA ILE A 308 25.73 8.89 43.65
C ILE A 308 24.30 8.49 43.29
N THR A 309 24.12 7.33 42.64
CA THR A 309 22.83 6.84 42.18
C THR A 309 21.98 6.31 43.33
N ALA A 310 22.60 5.63 44.29
CA ALA A 310 21.93 5.15 45.51
C ALA A 310 21.45 6.31 46.40
N GLU A 311 22.33 7.29 46.65
CA GLU A 311 22.01 8.50 47.42
C GLU A 311 20.88 9.32 46.78
N ALA A 312 20.86 9.44 45.45
CA ALA A 312 19.82 10.17 44.72
C ALA A 312 18.40 9.60 44.92
N VAL A 313 18.28 8.38 45.47
CA VAL A 313 17.00 7.74 45.75
C VAL A 313 16.82 7.37 47.22
N GLY A 314 17.73 7.83 48.09
CA GLY A 314 17.68 7.60 49.54
C GLY A 314 17.89 6.15 49.95
N LEU A 315 18.68 5.39 49.19
CA LEU A 315 19.01 3.99 49.47
C LEU A 315 20.52 3.82 49.68
N THR A 316 20.92 2.73 50.33
CA THR A 316 22.32 2.29 50.27
C THR A 316 22.63 1.60 48.94
N VAL A 317 23.91 1.47 48.61
CA VAL A 317 24.37 0.74 47.41
C VAL A 317 23.93 -0.72 47.47
N GLU A 318 24.02 -1.34 48.65
CA GLU A 318 23.62 -2.73 48.90
C GLU A 318 22.11 -2.93 48.72
N GLU A 319 21.30 -2.00 49.22
CA GLU A 319 19.85 -2.05 49.04
C GLU A 319 19.46 -1.94 47.56
N LEU A 320 20.03 -0.97 46.84
CA LEU A 320 19.75 -0.78 45.42
C LEU A 320 20.22 -1.97 44.57
N ARG A 321 21.39 -2.54 44.89
CA ARG A 321 21.90 -3.76 44.27
C ARG A 321 20.96 -4.94 44.51
N GLY A 322 20.50 -5.12 45.74
CA GLY A 322 19.54 -6.17 46.07
C GLY A 322 18.22 -6.04 45.31
N TRP A 323 17.77 -4.83 44.98
CA TRP A 323 16.57 -4.62 44.16
C TRP A 323 16.79 -4.93 42.67
N GLY A 324 18.03 -4.85 42.20
CA GLY A 324 18.40 -5.07 40.79
C GLY A 324 18.89 -6.47 40.48
N GLN A 325 18.99 -7.36 41.47
CA GLN A 325 19.66 -8.66 41.34
C GLN A 325 18.93 -9.62 40.39
N ASP A 326 17.63 -9.87 40.56
CA ASP A 326 16.87 -10.74 39.66
C ASP A 326 16.89 -10.21 38.21
N PRO A 327 16.66 -8.90 37.94
CA PRO A 327 16.88 -8.32 36.63
C PRO A 327 18.30 -8.53 36.08
N ALA A 328 19.33 -8.40 36.91
CA ALA A 328 20.72 -8.58 36.48
C ALA A 328 20.98 -10.00 36.00
N PHE A 329 20.54 -11.00 36.77
CA PHE A 329 20.73 -12.41 36.43
C PHE A 329 20.04 -12.78 35.12
N GLU A 330 18.78 -12.38 34.93
CA GLU A 330 18.09 -12.69 33.67
C GLU A 330 18.65 -11.91 32.48
N LEU A 331 19.07 -10.67 32.69
CA LEU A 331 19.70 -9.89 31.62
C LEU A 331 21.05 -10.47 31.21
N GLU A 332 21.87 -10.91 32.17
CA GLU A 332 23.13 -11.61 31.91
C GLU A 332 22.89 -12.89 31.12
N ARG A 333 21.99 -13.76 31.59
CA ARG A 333 21.60 -14.99 30.89
C ARG A 333 21.14 -14.71 29.45
N MET A 334 20.31 -13.68 29.25
CA MET A 334 19.88 -13.31 27.91
C MET A 334 21.03 -12.82 27.02
N ILE A 335 21.94 -12.00 27.55
CA ILE A 335 23.06 -11.46 26.75
C ILE A 335 24.07 -12.57 26.41
N GLU A 336 24.26 -13.55 27.29
CA GLU A 336 25.18 -14.67 27.07
C GLU A 336 24.59 -15.75 26.15
N ASP A 337 23.27 -15.96 26.20
CA ASP A 337 22.59 -17.02 25.45
C ASP A 337 21.69 -16.45 24.33
N ASP A 338 20.47 -16.04 24.68
CA ASP A 338 19.37 -15.79 23.73
C ASP A 338 19.62 -14.60 22.79
N LEU A 339 20.35 -13.59 23.26
CA LEU A 339 20.60 -12.31 22.59
C LEU A 339 22.08 -12.07 22.30
N ALA A 340 22.91 -13.10 22.44
CA ALA A 340 24.36 -13.02 22.24
C ALA A 340 24.69 -12.47 20.85
N GLY A 341 25.45 -11.37 20.80
CA GLY A 341 25.82 -10.71 19.54
C GLY A 341 24.71 -9.90 18.88
N LEU A 342 23.55 -9.67 19.53
CA LEU A 342 22.44 -8.89 18.96
C LEU A 342 22.31 -7.48 19.55
N ILE A 343 22.47 -7.33 20.88
CA ILE A 343 22.21 -6.08 21.60
C ILE A 343 23.37 -5.62 22.50
N ASP A 344 24.42 -6.43 22.56
CA ASP A 344 25.57 -6.38 23.46
C ASP A 344 26.68 -5.43 23.00
N GLY A 345 26.31 -4.33 22.34
CA GLY A 345 27.25 -3.29 21.95
C GLY A 345 26.62 -2.17 21.13
N PRO A 346 27.45 -1.27 20.56
CA PRO A 346 26.97 -0.21 19.69
C PRO A 346 26.25 -0.76 18.45
N THR A 347 25.24 -0.03 17.98
CA THR A 347 24.54 -0.32 16.71
C THR A 347 25.54 -0.41 15.57
N SER A 348 25.46 -1.47 14.76
CA SER A 348 26.36 -1.68 13.64
C SER A 348 26.22 -0.57 12.58
N GLN A 349 27.33 -0.24 11.91
CA GLN A 349 27.41 0.88 10.96
C GLN A 349 26.62 0.66 9.67
N ASP A 350 26.35 -0.60 9.31
CA ASP A 350 25.52 -1.00 8.19
C ASP A 350 24.03 -0.72 8.41
N ILE A 351 23.62 -0.43 9.64
CA ILE A 351 22.27 0.02 9.98
C ILE A 351 22.10 1.52 9.65
N ALA A 352 21.84 1.81 8.38
CA ALA A 352 21.64 3.16 7.85
C ALA A 352 20.34 3.30 7.04
N LEU A 353 19.67 4.45 7.17
CA LEU A 353 18.42 4.80 6.46
C LEU A 353 18.64 5.66 5.20
N ASN A 354 19.88 5.73 4.69
CA ASN A 354 20.27 6.59 3.56
C ASN A 354 20.13 5.92 2.18
N ALA A 355 19.94 4.60 2.12
CA ALA A 355 19.93 3.83 0.87
C ALA A 355 18.55 3.76 0.17
N GLY A 356 17.52 4.46 0.69
CA GLY A 356 16.14 4.36 0.19
C GLY A 356 15.45 3.04 0.58
N LEU A 357 16.13 1.90 0.43
CA LEU A 357 15.72 0.59 0.94
C LEU A 357 16.67 0.12 2.06
N THR A 358 16.09 -0.33 3.18
CA THR A 358 16.81 -1.05 4.23
C THR A 358 16.09 -2.37 4.48
N VAL A 359 16.81 -3.50 4.39
CA VAL A 359 16.26 -4.83 4.67
C VAL A 359 16.93 -5.39 5.91
N PHE A 360 16.17 -5.61 6.97
CA PHE A 360 16.59 -6.30 8.18
C PHE A 360 16.27 -7.79 8.04
N ASP A 361 17.29 -8.60 7.75
CA ASP A 361 17.20 -10.06 7.70
C ASP A 361 17.27 -10.60 9.14
N VAL A 362 16.10 -10.91 9.69
CA VAL A 362 15.92 -11.58 10.99
C VAL A 362 15.60 -13.06 10.81
N SER A 363 15.75 -13.60 9.60
CA SER A 363 15.33 -14.95 9.25
C SER A 363 16.16 -16.05 9.91
N ALA A 364 17.37 -15.73 10.35
CA ALA A 364 18.24 -16.65 11.08
C ALA A 364 17.97 -16.67 12.60
N LEU A 365 17.09 -15.79 13.11
CA LEU A 365 16.69 -15.82 14.51
C LEU A 365 15.65 -16.94 14.73
N PRO A 366 15.70 -17.63 15.89
CA PRO A 366 14.74 -18.66 16.22
C PRO A 366 13.31 -18.08 16.28
N GLU A 367 12.33 -18.90 15.91
CA GLU A 367 10.90 -18.53 16.01
C GLU A 367 10.43 -18.51 17.46
N ASP A 368 10.94 -19.45 18.25
CA ASP A 368 10.72 -19.52 19.68
C ASP A 368 11.71 -18.64 20.44
N GLY A 369 11.27 -18.13 21.58
CA GLY A 369 12.11 -17.37 22.50
C GLY A 369 12.10 -15.85 22.26
N PRO A 370 12.87 -15.11 23.08
CA PRO A 370 12.71 -13.66 23.19
C PRO A 370 13.44 -12.88 22.09
N ALA A 371 14.40 -13.49 21.38
CA ALA A 371 15.30 -12.80 20.46
C ALA A 371 14.59 -12.06 19.32
N LEU A 372 13.71 -12.75 18.61
CA LEU A 372 13.03 -12.18 17.46
C LEU A 372 12.06 -11.05 17.85
N PRO A 373 11.13 -11.23 18.81
CA PRO A 373 10.26 -10.13 19.26
C PRO A 373 11.05 -8.91 19.76
N ILE A 374 12.15 -9.12 20.50
CA ILE A 374 13.01 -8.04 20.99
C ILE A 374 13.66 -7.29 19.84
N VAL A 375 14.35 -7.97 18.91
CA VAL A 375 15.04 -7.32 17.78
C VAL A 375 14.05 -6.53 16.92
N MET A 376 12.89 -7.09 16.58
CA MET A 376 11.86 -6.39 15.80
C MET A 376 11.38 -5.12 16.52
N THR A 377 11.26 -5.17 17.84
CA THR A 377 10.80 -4.03 18.66
C THR A 377 11.86 -2.95 18.77
N ILE A 378 13.15 -3.33 18.88
CA ILE A 378 14.25 -2.38 18.84
C ILE A 378 14.31 -1.71 17.47
N ILE A 379 14.21 -2.46 16.37
CA ILE A 379 14.18 -1.91 14.99
C ILE A 379 13.04 -0.89 14.84
N ASN A 380 11.82 -1.27 15.24
CA ASN A 380 10.66 -0.39 15.16
C ASN A 380 10.84 0.89 15.99
N THR A 381 11.35 0.76 17.22
CA THR A 381 11.59 1.90 18.12
C THR A 381 12.70 2.81 17.62
N TRP A 382 13.80 2.23 17.14
CA TRP A 382 14.91 2.95 16.52
C TRP A 382 14.44 3.70 15.27
N LEU A 383 13.65 3.07 14.40
CA LEU A 383 13.08 3.71 13.22
C LEU A 383 12.18 4.87 13.61
N ALA A 384 11.22 4.65 14.51
CA ALA A 384 10.27 5.68 14.93
C ALA A 384 10.98 6.92 15.52
N ASN A 385 12.01 6.72 16.36
CA ASN A 385 12.78 7.83 16.90
C ASN A 385 13.67 8.51 15.84
N THR A 386 14.26 7.74 14.92
CA THR A 386 15.03 8.31 13.81
C THR A 386 14.14 9.20 12.91
N LEU A 387 12.92 8.77 12.62
CA LEU A 387 11.94 9.56 11.87
C LEU A 387 11.42 10.76 12.66
N TYR A 388 11.32 10.66 13.98
CA TYR A 388 10.89 11.77 14.83
C TYR A 388 11.94 12.88 14.89
N GLY A 389 13.23 12.53 14.88
CA GLY A 389 14.33 13.50 14.90
C GLY A 389 14.67 14.13 13.55
N GLN A 390 14.08 13.67 12.44
CA GLN A 390 14.40 14.18 11.11
C GLN A 390 13.82 15.59 10.89
N GLN A 391 14.60 16.49 10.28
CA GLN A 391 14.16 17.87 10.01
C GLN A 391 13.11 17.95 8.89
N THR A 392 13.20 17.05 7.91
CA THR A 392 12.28 16.99 6.77
C THR A 392 11.62 15.61 6.73
N PRO A 393 10.30 15.53 6.91
CA PRO A 393 9.58 14.27 6.81
C PRO A 393 9.75 13.64 5.43
N VAL A 394 10.26 12.40 5.40
CA VAL A 394 10.31 11.57 4.19
C VAL A 394 9.30 10.44 4.36
N PRO A 395 8.32 10.28 3.45
CA PRO A 395 7.38 9.18 3.52
C PRO A 395 8.12 7.84 3.58
N THR A 396 7.84 7.09 4.65
CA THR A 396 8.56 5.87 5.00
C THR A 396 7.59 4.71 5.13
N ILE A 397 7.86 3.61 4.44
CA ILE A 397 7.17 2.34 4.65
C ILE A 397 7.97 1.51 5.66
N LEU A 398 7.31 1.00 6.70
CA LEU A 398 7.82 -0.11 7.50
C LEU A 398 7.00 -1.35 7.16
N LEU A 399 7.63 -2.31 6.50
CA LEU A 399 7.00 -3.54 6.04
C LEU A 399 7.47 -4.71 6.91
N ILE A 400 6.51 -5.40 7.54
CA ILE A 400 6.75 -6.53 8.43
C ILE A 400 6.03 -7.74 7.84
N GLU A 401 6.80 -8.66 7.26
CA GLU A 401 6.24 -9.81 6.53
C GLU A 401 5.58 -10.84 7.44
N GLU A 402 6.11 -11.02 8.64
CA GLU A 402 5.56 -11.96 9.63
C GLU A 402 5.28 -11.20 10.94
N ALA A 403 4.16 -10.49 10.96
CA ALA A 403 3.89 -9.52 12.03
C ALA A 403 3.41 -10.17 13.34
N TRP A 404 3.11 -11.48 13.38
CA TRP A 404 2.60 -12.12 14.61
C TRP A 404 3.59 -12.09 15.78
N HIS A 405 4.90 -12.03 15.51
CA HIS A 405 5.93 -11.85 16.54
C HIS A 405 5.92 -10.46 17.18
N THR A 406 5.29 -9.46 16.53
CA THR A 406 5.23 -8.07 17.02
C THR A 406 3.97 -7.75 17.81
N VAL A 407 3.07 -8.72 17.92
CA VAL A 407 1.70 -8.54 18.44
C VAL A 407 1.43 -9.32 19.72
N GLN A 408 2.44 -9.96 20.29
CA GLN A 408 2.36 -10.68 21.55
C GLN A 408 3.42 -10.15 22.55
N GLY A 409 3.26 -10.55 23.82
CA GLY A 409 4.23 -10.26 24.88
C GLY A 409 4.32 -8.78 25.30
N SER A 410 5.35 -8.48 26.09
CA SER A 410 5.58 -7.14 26.65
C SER A 410 5.92 -6.11 25.56
N VAL A 411 6.45 -6.59 24.44
CA VAL A 411 6.92 -5.77 23.32
C VAL A 411 5.80 -5.24 22.41
N ALA A 412 4.63 -5.89 22.39
CA ALA A 412 3.48 -5.45 21.59
C ALA A 412 3.01 -4.04 21.95
N THR A 413 3.14 -3.66 23.23
CA THR A 413 2.79 -2.31 23.72
C THR A 413 3.67 -1.24 23.08
N VAL A 414 4.97 -1.50 22.97
CA VAL A 414 5.94 -0.59 22.35
C VAL A 414 5.65 -0.45 20.86
N THR A 415 5.43 -1.58 20.19
CA THR A 415 5.12 -1.60 18.76
C THR A 415 3.84 -0.83 18.45
N ARG A 416 2.77 -1.05 19.23
CA ARG A 416 1.52 -0.30 19.12
C ARG A 416 1.71 1.20 19.31
N ARG A 417 2.48 1.63 20.32
CA ARG A 417 2.75 3.07 20.53
C ARG A 417 3.40 3.69 19.31
N ASN A 418 4.40 3.02 18.73
CA ASN A 418 5.09 3.53 17.54
C ASN A 418 4.18 3.57 16.32
N THR A 419 3.31 2.57 16.13
CA THR A 419 2.35 2.55 15.01
C THR A 419 1.28 3.64 15.12
N LYS A 420 0.90 4.06 16.32
CA LYS A 420 -0.01 5.21 16.49
C LYS A 420 0.57 6.54 16.01
N LEU A 421 1.90 6.62 15.93
CA LEU A 421 2.61 7.80 15.45
C LEU A 421 2.79 7.81 13.94
N SER A 422 2.31 6.81 13.21
CA SER A 422 2.42 6.70 11.76
C SER A 422 2.13 8.02 11.04
N ARG A 423 1.05 8.70 11.42
CA ARG A 423 0.64 10.00 10.86
C ARG A 423 1.66 11.11 11.12
N ALA A 424 2.13 11.23 12.36
CA ALA A 424 3.06 12.27 12.77
C ALA A 424 4.46 12.08 12.17
N LEU A 425 4.85 10.83 11.90
CA LEU A 425 6.18 10.46 11.42
C LEU A 425 6.30 10.34 9.90
N SER A 426 5.20 10.56 9.15
CA SER A 426 5.11 10.20 7.73
C SER A 426 5.48 8.72 7.49
N LEU A 427 4.94 7.85 8.34
CA LEU A 427 5.20 6.42 8.36
C LEU A 427 3.93 5.66 8.01
N SER A 428 4.03 4.67 7.12
CA SER A 428 2.99 3.67 6.86
C SER A 428 3.51 2.32 7.31
N CYS A 429 2.95 1.77 8.38
CA CYS A 429 3.23 0.40 8.78
C CYS A 429 2.40 -0.57 7.95
N GLN A 430 3.07 -1.56 7.37
CA GLN A 430 2.49 -2.58 6.52
C GLN A 430 2.74 -3.95 7.14
N PHE A 431 1.66 -4.64 7.51
CA PHE A 431 1.73 -5.90 8.25
C PHE A 431 1.16 -7.03 7.41
N ALA A 432 1.82 -8.19 7.41
CA ALA A 432 1.24 -9.41 6.87
C ALA A 432 0.94 -10.43 7.97
N PHE A 433 -0.21 -11.08 7.82
CA PHE A 433 -0.69 -12.15 8.67
C PHE A 433 -1.25 -13.29 7.82
N HIS A 434 -1.19 -14.51 8.35
CA HIS A 434 -1.80 -15.67 7.73
C HIS A 434 -3.28 -15.77 8.08
N HIS A 435 -3.57 -15.95 9.37
CA HIS A 435 -4.93 -16.05 9.88
C HIS A 435 -5.13 -15.03 11.00
N ILE A 436 -6.30 -14.39 11.01
CA ILE A 436 -6.67 -13.45 12.09
C ILE A 436 -6.91 -14.21 13.39
N SER A 437 -7.38 -15.46 13.29
CA SER A 437 -7.68 -16.36 14.41
C SER A 437 -6.45 -16.71 15.25
N ASP A 438 -5.23 -16.56 14.71
CA ASP A 438 -3.97 -16.76 15.44
C ASP A 438 -3.68 -15.63 16.44
N ILE A 439 -4.42 -14.52 16.37
CA ILE A 439 -4.23 -13.35 17.23
C ILE A 439 -5.24 -13.40 18.37
N PRO A 440 -4.78 -13.46 19.64
CA PRO A 440 -5.68 -13.42 20.79
C PRO A 440 -6.54 -12.16 20.79
N GLU A 441 -7.84 -12.28 21.12
CA GLU A 441 -8.78 -11.14 21.14
C GLU A 441 -8.34 -10.02 22.10
N THR A 442 -7.66 -10.39 23.20
CA THR A 442 -7.13 -9.47 24.20
C THR A 442 -5.81 -8.81 23.77
N SER A 443 -5.23 -9.22 22.64
CA SER A 443 -3.97 -8.65 22.16
C SER A 443 -4.16 -7.18 21.75
N PRO A 444 -3.23 -6.28 22.15
CA PRO A 444 -3.19 -4.90 21.67
C PRO A 444 -3.17 -4.77 20.13
N ALA A 445 -2.79 -5.83 19.41
CA ALA A 445 -2.69 -5.83 17.96
C ALA A 445 -4.00 -5.93 17.21
N ILE A 446 -5.04 -6.47 17.84
CA ILE A 446 -6.40 -6.41 17.27
C ILE A 446 -6.78 -4.95 17.03
N SER A 447 -6.39 -4.04 17.94
CA SER A 447 -6.59 -2.61 17.73
C SER A 447 -5.75 -2.08 16.56
N MET A 448 -4.50 -2.53 16.41
CA MET A 448 -3.65 -2.11 15.29
C MET A 448 -4.21 -2.54 13.94
N LEU A 449 -4.75 -3.75 13.84
CA LEU A 449 -5.42 -4.26 12.65
C LEU A 449 -6.66 -3.45 12.29
N LYS A 450 -7.52 -3.17 13.29
CA LYS A 450 -8.72 -2.34 13.12
C LYS A 450 -8.40 -0.90 12.71
N GLU A 451 -7.21 -0.41 13.05
CA GLU A 451 -6.72 0.92 12.68
C GLU A 451 -6.12 0.97 11.26
N CYS A 452 -6.01 -0.13 10.51
CA CYS A 452 -5.49 -0.12 9.15
C CYS A 452 -6.50 0.53 8.19
N GLY A 453 -6.08 1.56 7.46
CA GLY A 453 -6.92 2.25 6.49
C GLY A 453 -7.06 1.50 5.17
N THR A 454 -6.16 0.56 4.90
CA THR A 454 -6.18 -0.30 3.71
C THR A 454 -5.98 -1.75 4.11
N VAL A 455 -6.82 -2.65 3.60
CA VAL A 455 -6.76 -4.09 3.92
C VAL A 455 -6.87 -4.89 2.63
N LEU A 456 -5.92 -5.80 2.40
CA LEU A 456 -5.89 -6.72 1.28
C LEU A 456 -6.13 -8.14 1.81
N LEU A 457 -7.31 -8.67 1.52
CA LEU A 457 -7.77 -9.98 2.00
C LEU A 457 -7.62 -11.00 0.87
N TYR A 458 -6.61 -11.84 0.97
CA TYR A 458 -6.38 -12.97 0.06
C TYR A 458 -7.17 -14.19 0.52
N LYS A 459 -7.14 -15.24 -0.31
CA LYS A 459 -7.86 -16.48 -0.06
C LYS A 459 -7.61 -17.02 1.36
N GLN A 460 -8.70 -17.33 2.05
CA GLN A 460 -8.73 -18.12 3.29
C GLN A 460 -9.41 -19.46 2.97
N GLN A 461 -8.68 -20.56 3.04
CA GLN A 461 -9.18 -21.90 2.72
C GLN A 461 -10.22 -22.38 3.74
N LYS A 462 -10.03 -22.03 5.02
CA LYS A 462 -10.96 -22.39 6.08
C LYS A 462 -12.07 -21.34 6.17
N SER A 463 -13.32 -21.81 6.18
CA SER A 463 -14.50 -20.95 6.31
C SER A 463 -14.48 -20.10 7.58
N ALA A 464 -14.00 -20.65 8.70
CA ALA A 464 -13.88 -19.91 9.97
C ALA A 464 -12.96 -18.69 9.85
N ASP A 465 -11.82 -18.80 9.14
CA ASP A 465 -10.87 -17.70 8.97
C ASP A 465 -11.43 -16.63 8.01
N ALA A 466 -12.17 -17.05 6.98
CA ALA A 466 -12.88 -16.14 6.09
C ALA A 466 -13.97 -15.34 6.83
N LEU A 467 -14.75 -16.01 7.69
CA LEU A 467 -15.75 -15.36 8.55
C LEU A 467 -15.11 -14.40 9.56
N ALA A 468 -13.97 -14.76 10.13
CA ALA A 468 -13.21 -13.86 11.00
C ALA A 468 -12.74 -12.60 10.26
N CYS A 469 -12.38 -12.70 8.98
CA CYS A 469 -12.07 -11.53 8.15
C CYS A 469 -13.31 -10.66 7.90
N GLU A 470 -14.46 -11.27 7.60
CA GLU A 470 -15.74 -10.56 7.40
C GLU A 470 -16.12 -9.74 8.64
N ASP A 471 -16.05 -10.35 9.83
CA ASP A 471 -16.35 -9.70 11.10
C ASP A 471 -15.34 -8.62 11.47
N MET A 472 -14.03 -8.94 11.44
CA MET A 472 -12.96 -8.04 11.87
C MET A 472 -12.95 -6.70 11.12
N PHE A 473 -13.23 -6.74 9.81
CA PHE A 473 -13.18 -5.56 8.94
C PHE A 473 -14.56 -5.01 8.56
N ASN A 474 -15.62 -5.50 9.21
CA ASN A 474 -17.01 -5.09 8.97
C ASN A 474 -17.33 -5.10 7.47
N LEU A 475 -17.03 -6.22 6.81
CA LEU A 475 -17.26 -6.40 5.38
C LEU A 475 -18.75 -6.67 5.11
N PRO A 476 -19.25 -6.41 3.89
CA PRO A 476 -20.61 -6.75 3.53
C PRO A 476 -20.92 -8.24 3.74
N PRO A 477 -22.14 -8.59 4.19
CA PRO A 477 -22.52 -9.99 4.39
C PRO A 477 -22.27 -10.85 3.15
N GLY A 478 -21.61 -12.00 3.33
CA GLY A 478 -21.25 -12.92 2.24
C GLY A 478 -19.86 -12.68 1.64
N SER A 479 -19.13 -11.67 2.11
CA SER A 479 -17.73 -11.44 1.73
C SER A 479 -16.83 -12.63 2.06
N ALA A 480 -17.10 -13.37 3.13
CA ALA A 480 -16.40 -14.61 3.46
C ALA A 480 -16.50 -15.65 2.34
N GLY A 481 -17.65 -15.75 1.68
CA GLY A 481 -17.85 -16.61 0.51
C GLY A 481 -16.96 -16.20 -0.67
N VAL A 482 -16.83 -14.89 -0.91
CA VAL A 482 -15.91 -14.35 -1.91
C VAL A 482 -14.46 -14.66 -1.54
N ILE A 483 -14.05 -14.36 -0.30
CA ILE A 483 -12.69 -14.59 0.20
C ILE A 483 -12.27 -16.06 0.03
N SER A 484 -13.14 -17.02 0.36
CA SER A 484 -12.81 -18.45 0.21
C SER A 484 -12.67 -18.91 -1.25
N GLN A 485 -13.27 -18.19 -2.20
CA GLN A 485 -13.25 -18.53 -3.62
C GLN A 485 -12.16 -17.80 -4.42
N LEU A 486 -11.52 -16.78 -3.84
CA LEU A 486 -10.39 -16.07 -4.47
C LEU A 486 -9.34 -17.04 -5.01
N VAL A 487 -8.72 -16.65 -6.13
CA VAL A 487 -7.64 -17.39 -6.77
C VAL A 487 -6.29 -16.76 -6.43
N LYS A 488 -5.20 -17.50 -6.62
CA LYS A 488 -3.85 -16.98 -6.34
C LYS A 488 -3.61 -15.70 -7.14
N GLY A 489 -3.15 -14.65 -6.46
CA GLY A 489 -2.90 -13.34 -7.05
C GLY A 489 -4.11 -12.42 -7.10
N THR A 490 -5.28 -12.83 -6.58
CA THR A 490 -6.41 -11.94 -6.34
C THR A 490 -6.64 -11.72 -4.84
N CYS A 491 -7.19 -10.56 -4.49
CA CYS A 491 -7.56 -10.22 -3.13
C CYS A 491 -8.85 -9.39 -3.13
N LEU A 492 -9.62 -9.51 -2.05
CA LEU A 492 -10.68 -8.56 -1.74
C LEU A 492 -10.02 -7.33 -1.12
N PHE A 493 -10.08 -6.20 -1.82
CA PHE A 493 -9.38 -4.96 -1.52
C PHE A 493 -10.33 -3.98 -0.82
N LYS A 494 -10.04 -3.63 0.43
CA LYS A 494 -10.83 -2.69 1.26
C LYS A 494 -10.05 -1.39 1.48
N ILE A 495 -10.68 -0.26 1.18
CA ILE A 495 -10.08 1.08 1.35
C ILE A 495 -11.00 1.97 2.19
N GLY A 496 -10.54 2.36 3.38
CA GLY A 496 -11.29 3.22 4.29
C GLY A 496 -12.67 2.64 4.59
N SER A 497 -13.72 3.45 4.42
CA SER A 497 -15.12 3.04 4.60
C SER A 497 -15.81 2.55 3.31
N HIS A 498 -15.14 2.58 2.15
CA HIS A 498 -15.75 2.18 0.86
C HIS A 498 -16.02 0.68 0.79
N ASP A 499 -16.98 0.29 -0.05
CA ASP A 499 -17.24 -1.12 -0.32
C ASP A 499 -16.00 -1.81 -0.89
N PRO A 500 -15.68 -3.04 -0.44
CA PRO A 500 -14.55 -3.78 -0.96
C PRO A 500 -14.84 -4.27 -2.39
N PHE A 501 -13.79 -4.45 -3.17
CA PHE A 501 -13.87 -4.98 -4.53
C PHE A 501 -12.77 -6.02 -4.77
N GLU A 502 -12.97 -6.93 -5.72
CA GLU A 502 -11.97 -7.95 -6.05
C GLU A 502 -10.89 -7.36 -6.94
N ALA A 503 -9.66 -7.36 -6.45
CA ALA A 503 -8.49 -6.84 -7.14
C ALA A 503 -7.62 -7.99 -7.65
N ILE A 504 -7.27 -7.93 -8.94
CA ILE A 504 -6.27 -8.78 -9.58
C ILE A 504 -4.93 -8.04 -9.51
N HIS A 505 -3.96 -8.58 -8.78
CA HIS A 505 -2.63 -8.00 -8.71
C HIS A 505 -1.89 -8.22 -10.03
N VAL A 506 -1.50 -7.12 -10.68
CA VAL A 506 -0.77 -7.14 -11.96
C VAL A 506 0.70 -6.82 -11.71
N ARG A 507 1.58 -7.58 -12.35
CA ARG A 507 3.04 -7.41 -12.28
C ARG A 507 3.62 -7.30 -13.68
N SER A 508 4.60 -6.42 -13.84
CA SER A 508 5.46 -6.40 -15.02
C SER A 508 6.32 -7.67 -15.10
N PRO A 509 6.93 -7.97 -16.26
CA PRO A 509 7.88 -9.08 -16.37
C PRO A 509 9.03 -8.99 -15.36
N LEU A 510 9.62 -7.80 -15.19
CA LEU A 510 10.68 -7.55 -14.21
C LEU A 510 10.20 -7.81 -12.78
N GLU A 511 9.02 -7.30 -12.41
CA GLU A 511 8.46 -7.54 -11.08
C GLU A 511 8.18 -9.03 -10.83
N THR A 512 7.80 -9.78 -11.87
CA THR A 512 7.59 -11.23 -11.74
C THR A 512 8.89 -11.96 -11.44
N GLU A 513 9.99 -11.59 -12.10
CA GLU A 513 11.33 -12.12 -11.85
C GLU A 513 11.81 -11.79 -10.42
N LEU A 514 11.71 -10.52 -10.02
CA LEU A 514 12.18 -10.05 -8.70
C LEU A 514 11.33 -10.55 -7.53
N THR A 515 10.16 -11.13 -7.80
CA THR A 515 9.23 -11.64 -6.77
C THR A 515 9.00 -13.14 -6.85
N ASP A 516 9.77 -13.87 -7.66
CA ASP A 516 9.74 -15.33 -7.68
C ASP A 516 10.48 -15.90 -6.45
N THR A 517 9.75 -16.67 -5.65
CA THR A 517 10.24 -17.23 -4.38
C THR A 517 10.11 -18.75 -4.34
N ASP A 518 9.68 -19.37 -5.44
CA ASP A 518 9.35 -20.80 -5.49
C ASP A 518 10.53 -21.65 -6.01
N GLY A 519 11.77 -21.14 -5.92
CA GLY A 519 12.96 -21.78 -6.50
C GLY A 519 13.18 -23.21 -6.01
N ALA A 520 13.11 -23.44 -4.70
CA ALA A 520 13.27 -24.77 -4.10
C ALA A 520 12.18 -25.77 -4.55
N MET A 521 10.94 -25.30 -4.73
CA MET A 521 9.81 -26.14 -5.15
C MET A 521 9.86 -26.51 -6.63
N LYS A 522 10.63 -25.77 -7.44
CA LYS A 522 10.91 -26.06 -8.86
C LYS A 522 12.15 -26.95 -9.05
N SER A 523 12.75 -27.44 -7.96
CA SER A 523 13.91 -28.34 -8.04
C SER A 523 13.52 -29.66 -8.73
N THR A 524 14.35 -30.09 -9.68
CA THR A 524 14.23 -31.39 -10.36
C THR A 524 15.18 -32.45 -9.78
N SER A 525 15.87 -32.15 -8.67
CA SER A 525 16.79 -33.09 -8.04
C SER A 525 16.04 -34.29 -7.47
N THR A 526 16.52 -35.51 -7.78
CA THR A 526 16.00 -36.76 -7.22
C THR A 526 17.07 -37.43 -6.36
N ILE A 527 16.64 -38.09 -5.28
CA ILE A 527 17.50 -39.00 -4.52
C ILE A 527 17.31 -40.38 -5.13
N ALA A 528 18.40 -40.99 -5.62
CA ALA A 528 18.35 -42.38 -6.06
C ALA A 528 18.16 -43.30 -4.83
N PHE A 529 17.25 -44.26 -4.91
CA PHE A 529 17.22 -45.37 -3.96
C PHE A 529 18.50 -46.19 -4.17
N THR A 530 19.46 -46.06 -3.26
CA THR A 530 20.55 -47.02 -3.17
C THR A 530 20.03 -48.24 -2.43
N ASP A 531 19.77 -49.33 -3.17
CA ASP A 531 19.58 -50.66 -2.59
C ASP A 531 20.91 -51.16 -2.02
N ASP A 532 21.30 -50.63 -0.86
CA ASP A 532 22.32 -51.27 -0.02
C ASP A 532 21.67 -52.52 0.61
N THR A 533 21.51 -53.55 -0.22
CA THR A 533 21.41 -54.92 0.28
C THR A 533 22.81 -55.29 0.76
N PRO A 534 23.06 -55.50 2.07
CA PRO A 534 24.36 -55.98 2.51
C PRO A 534 24.63 -57.31 1.81
N ALA A 535 25.66 -57.36 0.99
CA ALA A 535 26.12 -58.59 0.37
C ALA A 535 26.52 -59.56 1.49
N THR A 536 25.63 -60.50 1.80
CA THR A 536 25.99 -61.70 2.54
C THR A 536 26.98 -62.48 1.68
N GLU A 537 28.26 -62.40 2.03
CA GLU A 537 29.27 -63.35 1.57
C GLU A 537 28.81 -64.77 1.92
N VAL A 538 28.35 -65.49 0.92
CA VAL A 538 28.25 -66.95 0.99
C VAL A 538 29.65 -67.48 0.72
N ALA A 539 30.34 -67.89 1.78
CA ALA A 539 31.57 -68.67 1.66
C ALA A 539 31.27 -70.04 1.01
N PRO A 540 32.12 -70.53 0.10
CA PRO A 540 31.84 -71.76 -0.63
C PRO A 540 32.11 -73.01 0.23
N ALA A 541 31.26 -74.02 0.05
CA ALA A 541 31.57 -75.43 0.31
C ALA A 541 31.10 -76.26 -0.89
#